data_AF-A0A7S2M061-F1
#
_entry.id   AF-A0A7S2M061-F1
#
_cell.length_a   1.000
_cell.length_b   1.000
_cell.length_c   1.000
_cell.angle_alpha   90.00
_cell.angle_beta   90.00
_cell.angle_gamma   90.00
#
_symmetry.space_group_name_H-M   'P 1'
#
loop_
_entity.id
_entity.type
_entity.pdbx_description
1 polymer ?
#
loop_
_entity_poly.entity_id
_entity_poly.type
_entity_poly.pdbx_seq_one_letter_code
_entity_poly.pdbx_strand_id
1 'polypeptide(L)'
;GSMLVELCSSIPDGVVAFFTSYSYMESIISEWDGMGILRQLTKSKLVFIETKDVVETTLALDNFRRACDSGRGAVFLSVARGKVSEGINFDRHYGRAVIMFGVPFQYTLSHILRARLEYLQTNYQIREQDFLNFDALRQASQCVGRVIRSKIDYGLMIFADSRYNRHDKRTKLPGWIQNFLGDGQLNLSTDTAIAQVKHFLRVMAQPVDQNKLKEVLLSLEEVEAMNPPTQMIEAP
;
A
#
# COMPACT_ATOMS: atom_id res chain seq x y z
N GLY A 1 -1.10 -5.70 -16.86
CA GLY A 1 0.22 -5.95 -17.45
C GLY A 1 0.97 -4.67 -17.70
N SER A 2 0.64 -3.94 -18.78
CA SER A 2 1.40 -2.76 -19.26
C SER A 2 1.65 -1.70 -18.19
N MET A 3 0.62 -1.33 -17.43
CA MET A 3 0.76 -0.40 -16.29
C MET A 3 1.85 -0.84 -15.30
N LEU A 4 1.95 -2.13 -14.97
CA LEU A 4 2.97 -2.62 -14.05
C LEU A 4 4.37 -2.49 -14.65
N VAL A 5 4.54 -2.83 -15.94
CA VAL A 5 5.83 -2.73 -16.64
C VAL A 5 6.33 -1.28 -16.66
N GLU A 6 5.45 -0.33 -16.97
CA GLU A 6 5.79 1.09 -17.05
C GLU A 6 6.02 1.73 -15.67
N LEU A 7 5.27 1.30 -14.65
CA LEU A 7 5.52 1.68 -13.27
C LEU A 7 6.88 1.15 -12.81
N CYS A 8 7.17 -0.13 -13.04
CA CYS A 8 8.45 -0.73 -12.66
C CYS A 8 9.65 -0.19 -13.44
N SER A 9 9.47 0.37 -14.64
CA SER A 9 10.56 1.08 -15.33
C SER A 9 10.79 2.49 -14.79
N SER A 10 9.80 3.09 -14.12
CA SER A 10 9.86 4.47 -13.62
C SER A 10 10.20 4.57 -12.14
N ILE A 11 9.77 3.61 -11.32
CA ILE A 11 9.95 3.61 -9.87
C ILE A 11 11.29 2.95 -9.51
N PRO A 12 12.14 3.57 -8.67
CA PRO A 12 13.39 2.96 -8.22
C PRO A 12 13.14 1.79 -7.25
N ASP A 13 14.15 0.95 -7.05
CA ASP A 13 14.22 -0.04 -5.98
C ASP A 13 13.02 -1.02 -5.93
N GLY A 14 12.32 -1.11 -4.79
CA GLY A 14 11.26 -2.07 -4.52
C GLY A 14 9.85 -1.58 -4.87
N VAL A 15 9.11 -2.43 -5.58
CA VAL A 15 7.66 -2.28 -5.82
C VAL A 15 6.94 -3.48 -5.24
N VAL A 16 5.85 -3.27 -4.51
CA VAL A 16 5.03 -4.34 -3.96
C VAL A 16 3.63 -4.27 -4.56
N ALA A 17 3.18 -5.38 -5.14
CA ALA A 17 1.91 -5.46 -5.84
C ALA A 17 1.00 -6.48 -5.16
N PHE A 18 -0.06 -6.00 -4.51
CA PHE A 18 -1.03 -6.86 -3.85
C PHE A 18 -2.20 -7.20 -4.77
N PHE A 19 -2.48 -8.49 -4.93
CA PHE A 19 -3.64 -9.05 -5.61
C PHE A 19 -4.74 -9.42 -4.62
N THR A 20 -5.97 -9.58 -5.11
CA THR A 20 -7.13 -9.91 -4.28
C THR A 20 -7.13 -11.35 -3.74
N SER A 21 -6.59 -12.31 -4.50
CA SER A 21 -6.47 -13.73 -4.11
C SER A 21 -5.30 -14.43 -4.81
N TYR A 22 -4.88 -15.57 -4.28
CA TYR A 22 -3.87 -16.44 -4.94
C TYR A 22 -4.35 -16.92 -6.30
N SER A 23 -5.61 -17.37 -6.41
CA SER A 23 -6.17 -17.85 -7.68
C SER A 23 -6.18 -16.76 -8.75
N TYR A 24 -6.52 -15.53 -8.37
CA TYR A 24 -6.51 -14.39 -9.29
C TYR A 24 -5.08 -14.05 -9.71
N MET A 25 -4.14 -14.01 -8.76
CA MET A 25 -2.73 -13.77 -9.04
C MET A 25 -2.13 -14.83 -9.98
N GLU A 26 -2.35 -16.12 -9.71
CA GLU A 26 -1.88 -17.24 -10.53
C GLU A 26 -2.43 -17.16 -11.96
N SER A 27 -3.73 -16.88 -12.12
CA SER A 27 -4.37 -16.70 -13.44
C SER A 27 -3.72 -15.55 -14.22
N ILE A 28 -3.53 -14.40 -13.58
CA ILE A 28 -2.96 -13.21 -14.21
C ILE A 28 -1.48 -13.42 -14.56
N ILE A 29 -0.72 -14.10 -13.71
CA ILE A 29 0.69 -14.42 -13.99
C ILE A 29 0.81 -15.36 -15.18
N SER A 30 -0.04 -16.38 -15.27
CA SER A 30 -0.10 -17.30 -16.42
C SER A 30 -0.40 -16.56 -17.73
N GLU A 31 -1.40 -15.66 -17.71
CA GLU A 31 -1.70 -14.80 -18.87
C GLU A 31 -0.53 -13.87 -19.22
N TRP A 32 0.12 -13.27 -18.22
CA TRP A 32 1.26 -12.38 -18.43
C TRP A 32 2.49 -13.10 -18.99
N ASP A 33 2.68 -14.37 -18.65
CA ASP A 33 3.73 -15.19 -19.24
C ASP A 33 3.44 -15.47 -20.72
N GLY A 34 2.22 -15.91 -21.04
CA GLY A 34 1.79 -16.15 -22.42
C GLY A 34 1.85 -14.90 -23.32
N MET A 35 1.60 -13.72 -22.76
CA MET A 35 1.73 -12.42 -23.46
C MET A 35 3.16 -11.88 -23.49
N GLY A 36 4.12 -12.50 -22.79
CA GLY A 36 5.50 -12.03 -22.69
C GLY A 36 5.68 -10.78 -21.82
N ILE A 37 4.69 -10.40 -21.02
CA ILE A 37 4.72 -9.26 -20.10
C ILE A 37 5.75 -9.49 -18.99
N LEU A 38 5.82 -10.70 -18.44
CA LEU A 38 6.81 -11.03 -17.41
C LEU A 38 8.24 -10.83 -17.94
N ARG A 39 8.50 -11.22 -19.19
CA ARG A 39 9.80 -11.01 -19.83
C ARG A 39 10.14 -9.53 -19.98
N GLN A 40 9.16 -8.66 -20.21
CA GLN A 40 9.37 -7.22 -20.24
C GLN A 40 9.63 -6.67 -18.83
N LEU A 41 8.88 -7.13 -17.83
CA LEU A 41 9.04 -6.73 -16.45
C LEU A 41 10.43 -7.05 -15.90
N THR A 42 10.95 -8.25 -16.21
CA THR A 42 12.28 -8.74 -15.83
C THR A 42 13.42 -7.91 -16.44
N LYS A 43 13.17 -7.13 -17.50
CA LYS A 43 14.18 -6.16 -17.99
C LYS A 43 14.40 -5.04 -16.97
N SER A 44 13.34 -4.55 -16.35
CA SER A 44 13.40 -3.44 -15.40
C SER A 44 13.68 -3.89 -13.97
N LYS A 45 13.03 -4.96 -13.49
CA LYS A 45 13.13 -5.43 -12.08
C LYS A 45 13.02 -6.94 -11.98
N LEU A 46 13.65 -7.55 -10.97
CA LEU A 46 13.46 -8.97 -10.68
C LEU A 46 12.07 -9.22 -10.09
N VAL A 47 11.41 -10.30 -10.52
CA VAL A 47 10.05 -10.65 -10.11
C VAL A 47 10.11 -11.73 -9.04
N PHE A 48 9.46 -11.47 -7.90
CA PHE A 48 9.28 -12.41 -6.81
C PHE A 48 7.78 -12.58 -6.54
N ILE A 49 7.36 -13.80 -6.22
CA ILE A 49 5.95 -14.14 -6.08
C ILE A 49 5.74 -14.80 -4.72
N GLU A 50 4.72 -14.35 -4.01
CA GLU A 50 4.24 -15.00 -2.79
C GLU A 50 3.61 -16.36 -3.11
N THR A 51 4.01 -17.39 -2.38
CA THR A 51 3.38 -18.71 -2.48
C THR A 51 2.62 -19.03 -1.18
N LYS A 52 1.85 -20.12 -1.18
CA LYS A 52 1.17 -20.57 0.04
C LYS A 52 2.16 -21.13 1.06
N ASP A 53 3.34 -21.57 0.61
CA ASP A 53 4.40 -22.06 1.49
C ASP A 53 5.14 -20.88 2.16
N VAL A 54 5.29 -20.99 3.48
CA VAL A 54 5.98 -20.01 4.31
C VAL A 54 7.48 -19.98 3.98
N VAL A 55 8.08 -21.16 3.76
CA VAL A 55 9.52 -21.27 3.57
C VAL A 55 9.93 -20.62 2.25
N GLU A 56 9.24 -20.97 1.16
CA GLU A 56 9.44 -20.34 -0.15
C GLU A 56 9.19 -18.83 -0.10
N THR A 57 8.11 -18.38 0.54
CA THR A 57 7.79 -16.95 0.64
C THR A 57 8.87 -16.19 1.41
N THR A 58 9.42 -16.77 2.48
CA THR A 58 10.51 -16.17 3.25
C THR A 58 11.77 -16.04 2.40
N LEU A 59 12.12 -17.09 1.66
CA LEU A 59 13.25 -17.06 0.73
C LEU A 59 13.06 -16.03 -0.39
N ALA A 60 11.84 -15.93 -0.94
CA ALA A 60 11.51 -14.94 -1.96
C ALA A 60 11.65 -13.50 -1.44
N LEU A 61 11.26 -13.24 -0.20
CA LEU A 61 11.40 -11.93 0.44
C LEU A 61 12.86 -11.56 0.72
N ASP A 62 13.67 -12.51 1.18
CA ASP A 62 15.09 -12.28 1.39
C ASP A 62 15.80 -11.96 0.07
N ASN A 63 15.48 -12.69 -0.99
CA ASN A 63 16.01 -12.41 -2.33
C ASN A 63 15.49 -11.09 -2.90
N PHE A 64 14.23 -10.73 -2.63
CA PHE A 64 13.67 -9.41 -2.98
C PHE A 64 14.46 -8.27 -2.34
N ARG A 65 14.78 -8.37 -1.04
CA ARG A 65 15.60 -7.36 -0.34
C ARG A 65 17.00 -7.27 -0.94
N ARG A 66 17.67 -8.40 -1.13
CA ARG A 66 19.01 -8.45 -1.76
C ARG A 66 19.01 -7.81 -3.16
N ALA A 67 17.97 -8.04 -3.95
CA ALA A 67 17.84 -7.45 -5.29
C ALA A 67 17.65 -5.93 -5.24
N CYS A 68 16.93 -5.40 -4.24
CA CYS A 68 16.83 -3.97 -3.99
C CYS A 68 18.18 -3.38 -3.58
N ASP A 69 18.88 -4.02 -2.63
CA ASP A 69 20.17 -3.55 -2.10
C ASP A 69 21.30 -3.61 -3.14
N SER A 70 21.21 -4.54 -4.09
CA SER A 70 22.19 -4.69 -5.18
C SER A 70 21.97 -3.68 -6.32
N GLY A 71 20.99 -2.77 -6.23
CA GLY A 71 20.68 -1.77 -7.25
C GLY A 71 19.95 -2.29 -8.48
N ARG A 72 19.59 -3.59 -8.52
CA ARG A 72 18.81 -4.18 -9.63
C ARG A 72 17.34 -3.77 -9.60
N GLY A 73 16.81 -3.57 -8.40
CA GLY A 73 15.39 -3.35 -8.15
C GLY A 73 14.57 -4.63 -8.27
N ALA A 74 13.45 -4.68 -7.54
CA ALA A 74 12.61 -5.86 -7.46
C ALA A 74 11.13 -5.51 -7.40
N VAL A 75 10.29 -6.41 -7.90
CA VAL A 75 8.84 -6.36 -7.75
C VAL A 75 8.37 -7.62 -7.03
N PHE A 76 7.62 -7.42 -5.96
CA PHE A 76 7.06 -8.51 -5.16
C PHE A 76 5.55 -8.60 -5.40
N LEU A 77 5.10 -9.68 -6.03
CA LEU A 77 3.70 -9.98 -6.26
C LEU A 77 3.16 -10.76 -5.06
N SER A 78 2.26 -10.15 -4.30
CA SER A 78 1.71 -10.68 -3.05
C SER A 78 0.20 -10.70 -3.06
N VAL A 79 -0.40 -11.31 -2.04
CA VAL A 79 -1.86 -11.33 -1.87
C VAL A 79 -2.25 -10.44 -0.69
N ALA A 80 -3.27 -9.60 -0.89
CA ALA A 80 -3.73 -8.63 0.09
C ALA A 80 -4.23 -9.25 1.40
N ARG A 81 -4.68 -10.51 1.37
CA ARG A 81 -5.06 -11.33 2.56
C ARG A 81 -4.10 -12.50 2.78
N GLY A 82 -2.89 -12.40 2.23
CA GLY A 82 -1.82 -13.36 2.36
C GLY A 82 -0.94 -13.07 3.58
N LYS A 83 0.03 -13.95 3.82
CA LYS A 83 0.91 -13.88 5.00
C LYS A 83 1.78 -12.62 4.98
N VAL A 84 2.18 -12.20 3.78
CA VAL A 84 3.03 -11.02 3.57
C VAL A 84 2.33 -9.73 3.96
N SER A 85 1.01 -9.64 3.79
CA SER A 85 0.22 -8.45 4.12
C SER A 85 0.09 -8.17 5.63
N GLU A 86 0.23 -9.20 6.48
CA GLU A 86 0.00 -9.11 7.92
C GLU A 86 1.28 -8.89 8.72
N GLY A 87 2.36 -9.59 8.39
CA GLY A 87 3.57 -9.63 9.22
C GLY A 87 4.77 -8.86 8.67
N ILE A 88 4.73 -8.44 7.40
CA ILE A 88 5.95 -8.03 6.69
C ILE A 88 5.94 -6.55 6.37
N ASN A 89 7.12 -5.98 6.59
CA ASN A 89 7.34 -4.56 6.69
C ASN A 89 8.29 -4.15 5.55
N PHE A 90 7.77 -3.36 4.60
CA PHE A 90 8.52 -2.83 3.45
C PHE A 90 9.01 -1.41 3.77
N ASP A 91 10.08 -1.33 4.56
CA ASP A 91 10.64 -0.04 4.99
C ASP A 91 11.49 0.61 3.89
N ARG A 92 11.43 1.94 3.76
CA ARG A 92 12.30 2.73 2.87
C ARG A 92 12.28 2.24 1.41
N HIS A 93 13.44 1.97 0.85
CA HIS A 93 13.63 1.63 -0.56
C HIS A 93 13.05 0.26 -0.93
N TYR A 94 12.74 -0.60 0.06
CA TYR A 94 12.04 -1.86 -0.19
C TYR A 94 10.58 -1.67 -0.63
N GLY A 95 9.98 -0.50 -0.39
CA GLY A 95 8.57 -0.25 -0.63
C GLY A 95 8.27 1.06 -1.34
N ARG A 96 9.10 1.51 -2.30
CA ARG A 96 8.92 2.81 -2.98
C ARG A 96 7.56 2.99 -3.64
N ALA A 97 6.93 1.89 -4.04
CA ALA A 97 5.52 1.90 -4.40
C ALA A 97 4.80 0.64 -3.91
N VAL A 98 3.57 0.82 -3.44
CA VAL A 98 2.59 -0.25 -3.35
C VAL A 98 1.49 -0.05 -4.38
N ILE A 99 1.17 -1.14 -5.08
CA ILE A 99 0.08 -1.21 -6.05
C ILE A 99 -0.96 -2.19 -5.53
N MET A 100 -2.18 -1.73 -5.33
CA MET A 100 -3.34 -2.56 -5.02
C MET A 100 -4.09 -2.91 -6.30
N PHE A 101 -3.95 -4.15 -6.77
CA PHE A 101 -4.71 -4.67 -7.91
C PHE A 101 -6.08 -5.13 -7.44
N GLY A 102 -7.10 -4.32 -7.77
CA GLY A 102 -8.48 -4.60 -7.38
C GLY A 102 -8.82 -4.23 -5.94
N VAL A 103 -10.06 -4.54 -5.55
CA VAL A 103 -10.58 -4.38 -4.19
C VAL A 103 -10.59 -5.75 -3.52
N PRO A 104 -9.89 -5.96 -2.37
CA PRO A 104 -9.70 -7.27 -1.77
C PRO A 104 -10.94 -7.73 -0.98
N PHE A 105 -12.05 -7.98 -1.66
CA PHE A 105 -13.26 -8.51 -1.06
C PHE A 105 -13.06 -9.93 -0.50
N GLN A 106 -13.76 -10.25 0.58
CA GLN A 106 -13.86 -11.62 1.06
C GLN A 106 -14.76 -12.45 0.16
N TYR A 107 -14.53 -13.77 0.17
CA TYR A 107 -15.39 -14.70 -0.54
C TYR A 107 -16.79 -14.75 0.07
N THR A 108 -17.77 -14.21 -0.65
CA THR A 108 -19.14 -13.96 -0.16
C THR A 108 -19.98 -15.21 0.02
N LEU A 109 -19.63 -16.32 -0.63
CA LEU A 109 -20.38 -17.58 -0.53
C LEU A 109 -19.99 -18.44 0.68
N SER A 110 -19.10 -17.96 1.55
CA SER A 110 -18.75 -18.66 2.79
C SER A 110 -19.91 -18.63 3.79
N HIS A 111 -20.30 -19.79 4.32
CA HIS A 111 -21.34 -19.91 5.35
C HIS A 111 -21.02 -19.09 6.61
N ILE A 112 -19.74 -19.06 7.02
CA ILE A 112 -19.29 -18.30 8.19
C ILE A 112 -19.49 -16.79 7.97
N LEU A 113 -19.15 -16.29 6.78
CA LEU A 113 -19.34 -14.87 6.45
C LEU A 113 -20.82 -14.53 6.40
N ARG A 114 -21.64 -15.36 5.76
CA ARG A 114 -23.10 -15.15 5.70
C ARG A 114 -23.74 -15.10 7.09
N ALA A 115 -23.41 -16.03 7.98
CA ALA A 115 -23.89 -16.03 9.35
C ALA A 115 -23.44 -14.77 10.12
N ARG A 116 -22.20 -14.31 9.90
CA ARG A 116 -21.72 -13.05 10.48
C ARG A 116 -22.48 -11.84 9.94
N LEU A 117 -22.73 -11.78 8.64
CA LEU A 117 -23.49 -10.69 8.00
C LEU A 117 -24.92 -10.62 8.55
N GLU A 118 -25.59 -11.78 8.66
CA GLU A 118 -26.94 -11.88 9.25
C GLU A 118 -26.96 -11.44 10.73
N TYR A 119 -25.96 -11.85 11.52
CA TYR A 119 -25.80 -11.42 12.89
C TYR A 119 -25.59 -9.90 13.01
N LEU A 120 -24.74 -9.30 12.15
CA LEU A 120 -24.49 -7.86 12.14
C LEU A 120 -25.71 -7.06 11.69
N GLN A 121 -26.48 -7.59 10.74
CA GLN A 121 -27.71 -6.97 10.27
C GLN A 121 -28.79 -7.00 11.36
N THR A 122 -28.96 -8.14 12.04
CA THR A 122 -30.02 -8.33 13.05
C THR A 122 -29.73 -7.56 14.34
N ASN A 123 -28.49 -7.61 14.85
CA ASN A 123 -28.16 -7.06 16.17
C ASN A 123 -27.67 -5.61 16.11
N TYR A 124 -27.03 -5.20 15.01
CA TYR A 124 -26.38 -3.88 14.90
C TYR A 124 -26.92 -3.04 13.74
N GLN A 125 -27.90 -3.56 12.97
CA GLN A 125 -28.50 -2.86 11.83
C GLN A 125 -27.47 -2.45 10.76
N ILE A 126 -26.35 -3.17 10.69
CA ILE A 126 -25.29 -2.94 9.70
C ILE A 126 -25.67 -3.66 8.42
N ARG A 127 -25.79 -2.92 7.32
CA ARG A 127 -26.06 -3.48 5.99
C ARG A 127 -24.88 -4.33 5.54
N GLU A 128 -25.17 -5.44 4.84
CA GLU A 128 -24.13 -6.35 4.36
C GLU A 128 -23.07 -5.65 3.50
N GLN A 129 -23.51 -4.81 2.57
CA GLN A 129 -22.63 -4.05 1.68
C GLN A 129 -21.71 -3.09 2.45
N ASP A 130 -22.18 -2.54 3.57
CA ASP A 130 -21.38 -1.62 4.37
C ASP A 130 -20.23 -2.34 5.06
N PHE A 131 -20.51 -3.52 5.62
CA PHE A 131 -19.49 -4.37 6.22
C PHE A 131 -18.49 -4.88 5.18
N LEU A 132 -18.96 -5.36 4.02
CA LEU A 132 -18.07 -5.85 2.96
C LEU A 132 -17.14 -4.75 2.42
N ASN A 133 -17.68 -3.55 2.19
CA ASN A 133 -16.88 -2.40 1.78
C ASN A 133 -15.87 -2.01 2.89
N PHE A 134 -16.30 -1.97 4.15
CA PHE A 134 -15.43 -1.66 5.28
C PHE A 134 -14.27 -2.66 5.40
N ASP A 135 -14.55 -3.96 5.40
CA ASP A 135 -13.51 -4.97 5.56
C ASP A 135 -12.52 -4.99 4.38
N ALA A 136 -13.01 -4.82 3.14
CA ALA A 136 -12.14 -4.73 1.97
C ALA A 136 -11.21 -3.51 2.01
N LEU A 137 -11.72 -2.35 2.42
CA LEU A 137 -10.93 -1.12 2.49
C LEU A 137 -9.99 -1.09 3.70
N ARG A 138 -10.39 -1.71 4.81
CA ARG A 138 -9.51 -1.98 5.95
C ARG A 138 -8.30 -2.79 5.49
N GLN A 139 -8.52 -3.87 4.74
CA GLN A 139 -7.44 -4.71 4.21
C GLN A 139 -6.56 -3.96 3.21
N ALA A 140 -7.17 -3.24 2.25
CA ALA A 140 -6.42 -2.45 1.28
C ALA A 140 -5.55 -1.39 1.97
N SER A 141 -6.11 -0.68 2.96
CA SER A 141 -5.41 0.33 3.75
C SER A 141 -4.26 -0.27 4.56
N GLN A 142 -4.45 -1.48 5.12
CA GLN A 142 -3.41 -2.22 5.83
C GLN A 142 -2.24 -2.58 4.92
N CYS A 143 -2.52 -2.93 3.66
CA CYS A 143 -1.49 -3.28 2.67
C CYS A 143 -0.70 -2.03 2.22
N VAL A 144 -1.39 -0.95 1.81
CA VAL A 144 -0.72 0.28 1.35
C VAL A 144 0.00 1.01 2.47
N GLY A 145 -0.52 0.93 3.70
CA GLY A 145 0.07 1.55 4.88
C GLY A 145 1.43 0.96 5.29
N ARG A 146 1.87 -0.15 4.67
CA ARG A 146 3.19 -0.74 4.96
C ARG A 146 4.37 0.04 4.40
N VAL A 147 4.11 0.93 3.43
CA VAL A 147 5.13 1.68 2.67
C VAL A 147 5.76 2.81 3.46
N ILE A 148 4.99 3.54 4.26
CA ILE A 148 5.47 4.75 4.92
C ILE A 148 5.73 4.45 6.40
N ARG A 149 6.97 4.61 6.84
CA ARG A 149 7.41 4.34 8.22
C ARG A 149 7.95 5.55 8.96
N SER A 150 8.43 6.55 8.24
CA SER A 150 9.04 7.73 8.85
C SER A 150 8.71 8.98 8.05
N LYS A 151 8.84 10.15 8.67
CA LYS A 151 8.56 11.45 8.05
C LYS A 151 9.53 11.81 6.93
N ILE A 152 10.71 11.20 6.93
CA ILE A 152 11.74 11.37 5.88
C ILE A 152 11.56 10.36 4.75
N ASP A 153 10.67 9.38 4.92
CA ASP A 153 10.43 8.35 3.93
C ASP A 153 9.27 8.75 3.01
N TYR A 154 9.36 8.29 1.78
CA TYR A 154 8.34 8.52 0.78
C TYR A 154 8.04 7.23 0.04
N GLY A 155 6.80 7.13 -0.40
CA GLY A 155 6.38 6.07 -1.28
C GLY A 155 5.04 6.35 -1.92
N LEU A 156 4.79 5.65 -3.01
CA LEU A 156 3.60 5.78 -3.82
C LEU A 156 2.58 4.74 -3.40
N MET A 157 1.32 5.16 -3.26
CA MET A 157 0.19 4.25 -3.03
C MET A 157 -0.73 4.33 -4.24
N ILE A 158 -0.79 3.25 -5.02
CA ILE A 158 -1.54 3.20 -6.27
C ILE A 158 -2.70 2.22 -6.11
N PHE A 159 -3.93 2.72 -6.23
CA PHE A 159 -5.15 1.93 -6.23
C PHE A 159 -5.59 1.63 -7.67
N ALA A 160 -5.26 0.45 -8.17
CA ALA A 160 -5.51 0.06 -9.56
C ALA A 160 -6.90 -0.57 -9.75
N ASP A 161 -7.95 0.20 -9.45
CA ASP A 161 -9.35 -0.19 -9.71
C ASP A 161 -10.27 1.04 -9.70
N SER A 162 -11.16 1.15 -10.69
CA SER A 162 -12.11 2.28 -10.78
C SER A 162 -13.11 2.33 -9.62
N ARG A 163 -13.35 1.21 -8.93
CA ARG A 163 -14.25 1.15 -7.77
C ARG A 163 -13.78 2.02 -6.61
N TYR A 164 -12.48 2.25 -6.45
CA TYR A 164 -11.97 3.15 -5.41
C TYR A 164 -12.42 4.61 -5.61
N ASN A 165 -12.80 5.00 -6.83
CA ASN A 165 -13.31 6.34 -7.11
C ASN A 165 -14.76 6.55 -6.62
N ARG A 166 -15.50 5.46 -6.34
CA ARG A 166 -16.87 5.57 -5.86
C ARG A 166 -16.91 6.16 -4.45
N HIS A 167 -17.85 7.06 -4.20
CA HIS A 167 -17.98 7.74 -2.91
C HIS A 167 -18.14 6.77 -1.73
N ASP A 168 -18.87 5.66 -1.89
CA ASP A 168 -19.10 4.64 -0.85
C ASP A 168 -17.82 3.93 -0.38
N LYS A 169 -16.75 4.00 -1.18
CA LYS A 169 -15.46 3.40 -0.89
C LYS A 169 -14.42 4.45 -0.53
N ARG A 170 -14.34 5.53 -1.32
CA ARG A 170 -13.36 6.59 -1.11
C ARG A 170 -13.43 7.18 0.30
N THR A 171 -14.64 7.43 0.81
CA THR A 171 -14.83 8.00 2.15
C THR A 171 -14.49 7.05 3.30
N LYS A 172 -14.39 5.75 3.01
CA LYS A 172 -14.02 4.72 4.00
C LYS A 172 -12.52 4.45 4.06
N LEU A 173 -11.71 5.10 3.21
CA LEU A 173 -10.26 5.10 3.38
C LEU A 173 -9.87 5.91 4.62
N PRO A 174 -8.71 5.66 5.26
CA PRO A 174 -8.23 6.50 6.34
C PRO A 174 -8.06 7.97 5.94
N GLY A 175 -8.37 8.90 6.85
CA GLY A 175 -8.27 10.33 6.58
C GLY A 175 -6.88 10.78 6.12
N TRP A 176 -5.82 10.16 6.65
CA TRP A 176 -4.45 10.45 6.22
C TRP A 176 -4.15 10.05 4.76
N ILE A 177 -4.90 9.12 4.16
CA ILE A 177 -4.81 8.83 2.72
C ILE A 177 -5.68 9.82 1.94
N GLN A 178 -6.92 10.05 2.42
CA GLN A 178 -7.88 10.93 1.75
C GLN A 178 -7.36 12.36 1.60
N ASN A 179 -6.63 12.88 2.61
CA ASN A 179 -6.06 14.23 2.58
C ASN A 179 -5.07 14.45 1.43
N PHE A 180 -4.44 13.38 0.90
CA PHE A 180 -3.53 13.46 -0.25
C PHE A 180 -4.16 12.94 -1.55
N LEU A 181 -5.42 12.51 -1.51
CA LEU A 181 -6.17 12.02 -2.67
C LEU A 181 -7.08 13.12 -3.20
N GLY A 182 -6.48 14.16 -3.79
CA GLY A 182 -7.20 15.27 -4.43
C GLY A 182 -7.84 14.88 -5.76
N ASP A 183 -8.64 15.78 -6.34
CA ASP A 183 -9.37 15.52 -7.59
C ASP A 183 -8.45 15.22 -8.78
N GLY A 184 -7.25 15.80 -8.77
CA GLY A 184 -6.22 15.56 -9.79
C GLY A 184 -5.57 14.19 -9.72
N GLN A 185 -5.82 13.39 -8.66
CA GLN A 185 -5.29 12.04 -8.48
C GLN A 185 -6.36 10.95 -8.72
N LEU A 186 -7.58 11.35 -9.06
CA LEU A 186 -8.70 10.44 -9.26
C LEU A 186 -8.86 10.03 -10.73
N ASN A 187 -9.30 8.79 -10.94
CA ASN A 187 -9.68 8.26 -12.25
C ASN A 187 -8.65 8.51 -13.37
N LEU A 188 -7.37 8.33 -13.03
CA LEU A 188 -6.27 8.57 -13.96
C LEU A 188 -6.17 7.45 -15.00
N SER A 189 -5.83 7.84 -16.24
CA SER A 189 -5.30 6.88 -17.21
C SER A 189 -3.89 6.43 -16.80
N THR A 190 -3.46 5.26 -17.30
CA THR A 190 -2.12 4.72 -17.05
C THR A 190 -1.03 5.74 -17.35
N ASP A 191 -1.07 6.38 -18.51
CA ASP A 191 -0.04 7.35 -18.94
C ASP A 191 0.01 8.57 -18.02
N THR A 192 -1.16 9.10 -17.64
CA THR A 192 -1.26 10.26 -16.74
C THR A 192 -0.74 9.91 -15.35
N ALA A 193 -1.09 8.72 -14.84
CA ALA A 193 -0.60 8.23 -13.56
C ALA A 193 0.93 8.10 -13.56
N ILE A 194 1.52 7.59 -14.64
CA ILE A 194 2.99 7.47 -14.77
C ILE A 194 3.66 8.85 -14.82
N ALA A 195 3.07 9.82 -15.52
CA ALA A 195 3.59 11.19 -15.53
C ALA A 195 3.62 11.79 -14.11
N GLN A 196 2.54 11.61 -13.34
CA GLN A 196 2.48 12.05 -11.95
C GLN A 196 3.47 11.31 -11.05
N VAL A 197 3.61 9.99 -11.22
CA VAL A 197 4.60 9.17 -10.49
C VAL A 197 6.02 9.68 -10.75
N LYS A 198 6.38 9.92 -12.00
CA LYS A 198 7.72 10.47 -12.36
C LYS A 198 7.94 11.84 -11.76
N HIS A 199 6.93 12.71 -11.77
CA HIS A 199 7.01 14.03 -11.16
C HIS A 199 7.23 13.93 -9.64
N PHE A 200 6.39 13.14 -8.95
CA PHE A 200 6.50 12.92 -7.51
C PHE A 200 7.87 12.40 -7.10
N LEU A 201 8.39 11.37 -7.78
CA LEU A 201 9.69 10.79 -7.48
C LEU A 201 10.84 11.80 -7.64
N ARG A 202 10.79 12.68 -8.65
CA ARG A 202 11.81 13.72 -8.85
C ARG A 202 11.81 14.77 -7.74
N VAL A 203 10.63 15.16 -7.26
CA VAL A 203 10.47 16.13 -6.17
C VAL A 203 10.91 15.52 -4.84
N MET A 204 10.48 14.28 -4.55
CA MET A 204 10.79 13.61 -3.28
C MET A 204 12.22 13.08 -3.19
N ALA A 205 12.92 12.92 -4.32
CA ALA A 205 14.33 12.52 -4.34
C ALA A 205 15.31 13.67 -3.99
N GLN A 206 14.83 14.90 -3.79
CA GLN A 206 15.66 16.01 -3.36
C GLN A 206 16.08 15.86 -1.88
N PRO A 207 17.22 16.45 -1.47
CA PRO A 207 17.62 16.47 -0.06
C PRO A 207 16.50 17.04 0.83
N VAL A 208 16.26 16.39 1.97
CA VAL A 208 15.21 16.81 2.90
C VAL A 208 15.53 18.18 3.48
N ASP A 209 14.61 19.11 3.34
CA ASP A 209 14.70 20.44 3.94
C ASP A 209 14.58 20.32 5.47
N GLN A 210 15.67 20.61 6.17
CA GLN A 210 15.74 20.52 7.63
C GLN A 210 14.77 21.50 8.32
N ASN A 211 14.44 22.62 7.69
CA ASN A 211 13.52 23.60 8.27
C ASN A 211 12.08 23.07 8.28
N LYS A 212 11.65 22.46 7.16
CA LYS A 212 10.35 21.77 7.10
C LYS A 212 10.29 20.58 8.05
N LEU A 213 11.41 19.89 8.25
CA LEU A 213 11.47 18.79 9.22
C LEU A 213 11.25 19.29 10.65
N LYS A 214 11.80 20.46 11.01
CA LYS A 214 11.61 21.11 12.31
C LYS A 214 10.17 21.56 12.57
N GLU A 215 9.44 22.02 11.55
CA GLU A 215 8.01 22.35 11.72
C GLU A 215 7.15 21.14 12.11
N VAL A 216 7.61 19.94 11.77
CA VAL A 216 6.85 18.70 11.95
C VAL A 216 7.35 17.90 13.17
N LEU A 217 8.53 18.22 13.72
CA LEU A 217 9.12 17.59 14.91
C LEU A 217 9.10 18.57 16.07
N LEU A 218 8.77 18.10 17.27
CA LEU A 218 8.85 18.94 18.46
C LEU A 218 10.23 18.80 19.11
N SER A 219 10.88 19.93 19.36
CA SER A 219 12.07 20.02 20.21
C SER A 219 11.71 19.98 21.70
N LEU A 220 12.69 19.68 22.55
CA LEU A 220 12.50 19.65 24.00
C LEU A 220 11.98 21.00 24.52
N GLU A 221 12.58 22.10 24.05
CA GLU A 221 12.21 23.46 24.44
C GLU A 221 10.75 23.80 24.06
N GLU A 222 10.30 23.37 22.87
CA GLU A 222 8.90 23.56 22.44
C GLU A 222 7.93 22.73 23.29
N VAL A 223 8.30 21.51 23.69
CA VAL A 223 7.48 20.67 24.56
C VAL A 223 7.37 21.28 25.95
N GLU A 224 8.48 21.78 26.50
CA GLU A 224 8.51 22.46 27.80
C GLU A 224 7.71 23.77 27.78
N ALA A 225 7.74 24.50 26.67
CA ALA A 225 6.90 25.70 26.48
C ALA A 225 5.40 25.37 26.36
N MET A 226 5.04 24.22 25.77
CA MET A 226 3.64 23.76 25.66
C MET A 226 3.09 23.20 26.99
N ASN A 227 3.95 22.64 27.84
CA ASN A 227 3.61 22.13 29.17
C ASN A 227 4.49 22.79 30.23
N PRO A 228 4.24 24.06 30.58
CA PRO A 228 4.99 24.71 31.64
C PRO A 228 4.81 23.91 32.95
N PRO A 229 5.88 23.68 33.72
CA PRO A 229 5.77 22.95 34.98
C PRO A 229 4.78 23.68 35.88
N THR A 230 3.72 22.98 36.29
CA THR A 230 2.75 23.47 37.26
C THR A 230 3.52 23.95 38.48
N GLN A 231 3.46 25.24 38.80
CA GLN A 231 3.97 25.73 40.07
C GLN A 231 3.32 24.88 41.16
N MET A 232 4.14 24.09 41.86
CA MET A 232 3.69 23.43 43.08
C MET A 232 3.27 24.55 44.01
N ILE A 233 1.96 24.70 44.20
CA ILE A 233 1.39 25.58 45.21
C ILE A 233 1.97 25.05 46.52
N GLU A 234 2.92 25.76 47.09
CA GLU A 234 3.38 25.51 48.45
C GLU A 234 2.14 25.59 49.34
N ALA A 235 1.76 24.45 49.91
CA ALA A 235 0.68 24.38 50.86
C ALA A 235 1.07 25.20 52.11
N PRO A 236 0.12 25.98 52.67
CA PRO A 236 0.38 26.92 53.77
C PRO A 236 0.82 26.24 55.08
#